data_AF-A0A3M8EEG1-F1
#
_entry.id   AF-A0A3M8EEG1-F1
#
_cell.length_a   1.000
_cell.length_b   1.000
_cell.length_c   1.000
_cell.angle_alpha   90.00
_cell.angle_beta   90.00
_cell.angle_gamma   90.00
#
_symmetry.space_group_name_H-M   'P 1'
#
loop_
_entity.id
_entity.type
_entity.pdbx_description
1 polymer ?
#
loop_
_entity_poly.entity_id
_entity_poly.type
_entity_poly.pdbx_seq_one_letter_code
_entity_poly.pdbx_strand_id
1 'polypeptide(L)'
;MKRIFSVILLIISIFTGRLFAQNSDITCSLGFTFEISDDRSWGYKEPVIVDITPGSPAEKAGLTLNDIILSVNRNGTYLKSYQTIMSWFNQDARTMTLAIRNFKHAFKEVTIEKDCRHANAISEAQLAPVFSFYSLEDVQNRRFLIPVKTTVNENALFHNYRTYAFSPSDESTRQLDDRINAIFIRALAEMGLQYDPGDPDFIIQTYYNYESNPMYKAGSPTYGSYQPVWRFDTRSNRMVKLPLYNPSEAVRVDDIAYHLEFGYRFFDRKFIEAGDMMLIWESEVQERLGSHYDLVDYLEMNLPLLLKKFPNSGNKSFGTYHVNYLKYNYTGIGYNMNDLKTVVSVDPGSPAARAGILPGDVVINIQGQNFDHTTQTLTEGYRRFIAETMNLRDKNTRYTDSNGFKDCMFWDVAQYNAVSTAIANNRRYKSAFSYLFNFNQYIDWSTPVSINIIVLRDGNELNFAVIPQITASSHILAY
;
A
#
# COMPACT_ATOMS: atom_id res chain seq x y z
N MET A 1 -19.04 6.38 19.34
CA MET A 1 -17.92 6.96 20.12
C MET A 1 -17.29 6.00 21.15
N LYS A 2 -18.00 5.00 21.70
CA LYS A 2 -17.41 3.96 22.58
C LYS A 2 -16.52 2.90 21.89
N ARG A 3 -16.47 2.84 20.54
CA ARG A 3 -15.66 1.87 19.78
C ARG A 3 -14.21 2.30 19.51
N ILE A 4 -13.85 3.56 19.77
CA ILE A 4 -12.45 4.03 19.72
C ILE A 4 -11.62 3.38 20.85
N PHE A 5 -12.27 2.94 21.93
CA PHE A 5 -11.65 2.27 23.07
C PHE A 5 -11.03 0.91 22.72
N SER A 6 -11.44 0.27 21.61
CA SER A 6 -10.88 -1.03 21.24
C SER A 6 -9.51 -0.91 20.57
N VAL A 7 -9.13 0.23 19.96
CA VAL A 7 -7.85 0.33 19.23
C VAL A 7 -6.66 0.61 20.15
N ILE A 8 -6.88 1.28 21.29
CA ILE A 8 -5.82 1.45 22.30
C ILE A 8 -5.63 0.16 23.12
N LEU A 9 -6.66 -0.71 23.23
CA LEU A 9 -6.58 -1.97 23.97
C LEU A 9 -6.20 -3.20 23.12
N LEU A 10 -6.46 -3.22 21.80
CA LEU A 10 -6.20 -4.41 20.97
C LEU A 10 -4.73 -4.56 20.54
N ILE A 11 -3.93 -3.48 20.57
CA ILE A 11 -2.47 -3.57 20.41
C ILE A 11 -1.82 -4.14 21.69
N ILE A 12 -2.51 -4.13 22.83
CA ILE A 12 -1.98 -4.56 24.14
C ILE A 12 -2.31 -6.04 24.46
N SER A 13 -3.20 -6.70 23.71
CA SER A 13 -3.75 -8.02 24.11
C SER A 13 -3.09 -9.27 23.51
N ILE A 14 -1.94 -9.16 22.82
CA ILE A 14 -1.19 -10.34 22.30
C ILE A 14 -0.08 -10.81 23.27
N PHE A 15 0.15 -10.14 24.39
CA PHE A 15 1.22 -10.49 25.34
C PHE A 15 0.72 -11.10 26.67
N THR A 16 0.10 -12.28 26.63
CA THR A 16 0.01 -13.14 27.83
C THR A 16 0.58 -14.53 27.57
N GLY A 17 1.89 -14.55 27.36
CA GLY A 17 2.75 -15.71 27.55
C GLY A 17 4.02 -15.25 28.24
N ARG A 18 4.01 -15.12 29.57
CA ARG A 18 5.24 -14.87 30.34
C ARG A 18 6.04 -16.16 30.40
N LEU A 19 7.03 -16.26 29.52
CA LEU A 19 8.26 -16.97 29.80
C LEU A 19 9.31 -15.90 30.08
N PHE A 20 9.89 -15.92 31.28
CA PHE A 20 11.05 -15.10 31.62
C PHE A 20 12.21 -15.53 30.71
N ALA A 21 12.38 -14.83 29.60
CA ALA A 21 13.53 -14.93 28.71
C ALA A 21 14.24 -13.57 28.71
N GLN A 22 15.57 -13.63 28.73
CA GLN A 22 16.51 -12.53 28.94
C GLN A 22 16.11 -11.23 28.21
N ASN A 23 16.17 -10.09 28.93
CA ASN A 23 16.05 -8.74 28.37
C ASN A 23 17.05 -8.57 27.22
N SER A 24 16.62 -8.80 25.98
CA SER A 24 17.21 -8.12 24.85
C SER A 24 16.46 -6.80 24.71
N ASP A 25 17.12 -5.69 25.03
CA ASP A 25 16.57 -4.34 24.83
C ASP A 25 16.22 -4.05 23.36
N ILE A 26 16.62 -4.93 22.43
CA ILE A 26 16.41 -4.84 20.99
C ILE A 26 15.55 -6.01 20.50
N THR A 27 14.48 -5.70 19.78
CA THR A 27 13.63 -6.67 19.09
C THR A 27 13.84 -6.55 17.59
N CYS A 28 13.92 -7.69 16.90
CA CYS A 28 14.13 -7.75 15.45
C CYS A 28 12.92 -8.37 14.77
N SER A 29 12.44 -7.74 13.71
CA SER A 29 11.36 -8.25 12.86
C SER A 29 11.86 -8.44 11.42
N LEU A 30 11.11 -9.22 10.63
CA LEU A 30 11.50 -9.52 9.24
C LEU A 30 11.24 -8.34 8.30
N GLY A 31 10.32 -7.43 8.65
CA GLY A 31 9.87 -6.36 7.74
C GLY A 31 8.89 -6.83 6.66
N PHE A 32 8.39 -8.06 6.74
CA PHE A 32 7.34 -8.62 5.87
C PHE A 32 6.59 -9.76 6.57
N THR A 33 5.43 -10.12 6.04
CA THR A 33 4.63 -11.30 6.44
C THR A 33 4.53 -12.26 5.26
N PHE A 34 4.53 -13.57 5.53
CA PHE A 34 4.37 -14.60 4.52
C PHE A 34 3.33 -15.64 4.94
N GLU A 35 2.76 -16.32 3.95
CA GLU A 35 1.89 -17.48 4.13
C GLU A 35 2.45 -18.68 3.34
N ILE A 36 2.17 -19.90 3.80
CA ILE A 36 2.50 -21.09 3.00
C ILE A 36 1.41 -21.24 1.94
N SER A 37 1.76 -21.09 0.67
CA SER A 37 0.79 -21.11 -0.41
C SER A 37 0.21 -22.51 -0.62
N ASP A 38 -1.11 -22.57 -0.77
CA ASP A 38 -1.84 -23.74 -1.25
C ASP A 38 -2.20 -23.64 -2.74
N ASP A 39 -1.81 -22.55 -3.41
CA ASP A 39 -2.02 -22.34 -4.84
C ASP A 39 -1.05 -23.19 -5.65
N ARG A 40 -1.58 -24.08 -6.48
CA ARG A 40 -0.81 -24.98 -7.35
C ARG A 40 -0.06 -24.23 -8.46
N SER A 41 -0.56 -23.07 -8.86
CA SER A 41 0.00 -22.25 -9.93
C SER A 41 1.09 -21.28 -9.46
N TRP A 42 1.16 -21.00 -8.14
CA TRP A 42 2.13 -20.07 -7.56
C TRP A 42 2.64 -20.49 -6.17
N GLY A 43 3.87 -20.99 -6.11
CA GLY A 43 4.57 -21.26 -4.85
C GLY A 43 3.97 -22.39 -4.02
N TYR A 44 3.37 -23.41 -4.66
CA TYR A 44 2.69 -24.50 -3.96
C TYR A 44 3.55 -25.12 -2.85
N LYS A 45 3.07 -25.04 -1.60
CA LYS A 45 3.77 -25.49 -0.38
C LYS A 45 5.10 -24.80 -0.11
N GLU A 46 5.28 -23.60 -0.65
CA GLU A 46 6.37 -22.67 -0.37
C GLU A 46 5.80 -21.40 0.28
N PRO A 47 6.60 -20.65 1.06
CA PRO A 47 6.22 -19.33 1.54
C PRO A 47 6.05 -18.32 0.41
N VAL A 48 4.98 -17.53 0.47
CA VAL A 48 4.72 -16.39 -0.41
C VAL A 48 4.53 -15.14 0.43
N ILE A 49 5.20 -14.04 0.07
CA ILE A 49 5.09 -12.76 0.77
C ILE A 49 3.70 -12.14 0.52
N VAL A 50 2.97 -11.86 1.60
CA VAL A 50 1.60 -11.30 1.57
C VAL A 50 1.48 -9.89 2.14
N ASP A 51 2.50 -9.42 2.86
CA ASP A 51 2.56 -8.03 3.35
C ASP A 51 4.02 -7.60 3.50
N ILE A 52 4.30 -6.31 3.29
CA ILE A 52 5.62 -5.72 3.44
C ILE A 52 5.48 -4.49 4.31
N THR A 53 6.33 -4.39 5.34
CA THR A 53 6.37 -3.23 6.22
C THR A 53 7.02 -2.05 5.49
N PRO A 54 6.31 -0.92 5.31
CA PRO A 54 6.85 0.28 4.67
C PRO A 54 8.16 0.77 5.31
N GLY A 55 9.15 1.11 4.49
CA GLY A 55 10.46 1.61 4.90
C GLY A 55 11.39 0.57 5.55
N SER A 56 10.93 -0.68 5.70
CA SER A 56 11.72 -1.74 6.33
C SER A 56 12.95 -2.11 5.47
N PRO A 57 13.99 -2.71 6.07
CA PRO A 57 15.12 -3.25 5.31
C PRO A 57 14.70 -4.26 4.22
N ALA A 58 13.65 -5.05 4.47
CA ALA A 58 13.08 -5.99 3.50
C ALA A 58 12.57 -5.29 2.23
N GLU A 59 11.80 -4.21 2.39
CA GLU A 59 11.35 -3.39 1.27
C GLU A 59 12.54 -2.75 0.53
N LYS A 60 13.49 -2.18 1.28
CA LYS A 60 14.70 -1.55 0.71
C LYS A 60 15.58 -2.55 -0.06
N ALA A 61 15.58 -3.82 0.34
CA ALA A 61 16.26 -4.91 -0.37
C ALA A 61 15.54 -5.35 -1.66
N GLY A 62 14.35 -4.80 -1.91
CA GLY A 62 13.56 -5.06 -3.11
C GLY A 62 12.72 -6.33 -3.03
N LEU A 63 12.35 -6.78 -1.83
CA LEU A 63 11.27 -7.76 -1.69
C LEU A 63 9.95 -7.12 -2.09
N THR A 64 9.08 -7.91 -2.71
CA THR A 64 7.77 -7.47 -3.19
C THR A 64 6.69 -8.49 -2.84
N LEU A 65 5.42 -8.03 -2.83
CA LEU A 65 4.28 -8.94 -2.69
C LEU A 65 4.34 -10.05 -3.74
N ASN A 66 3.90 -11.25 -3.36
CA ASN A 66 3.91 -12.46 -4.17
C ASN A 66 5.32 -13.07 -4.44
N ASP A 67 6.41 -12.55 -3.89
CA ASP A 67 7.69 -13.25 -3.95
C ASP A 67 7.58 -14.63 -3.26
N ILE A 68 8.03 -15.67 -3.98
CA ILE A 68 8.11 -17.05 -3.45
C ILE A 68 9.48 -17.21 -2.78
N ILE A 69 9.51 -17.57 -1.50
CA ILE A 69 10.75 -17.80 -0.75
C ILE A 69 11.16 -19.26 -0.94
N LEU A 70 12.21 -19.52 -1.72
CA LEU A 70 12.75 -20.85 -2.00
C LEU A 70 13.64 -21.38 -0.86
N SER A 71 14.36 -20.48 -0.17
CA SER A 71 15.17 -20.86 0.99
C SER A 71 15.34 -19.72 1.98
N VAL A 72 15.56 -20.08 3.25
CA VAL A 72 15.90 -19.16 4.35
C VAL A 72 17.20 -19.63 4.98
N ASN A 73 18.22 -18.78 5.00
CA ASN A 73 19.55 -19.09 5.50
C ASN A 73 20.09 -20.41 4.92
N ARG A 74 19.93 -20.59 3.60
CA ARG A 74 20.31 -21.77 2.82
C ARG A 74 19.50 -23.05 3.10
N ASN A 75 18.46 -22.97 3.92
CA ASN A 75 17.53 -24.08 4.15
C ASN A 75 16.34 -24.01 3.20
N GLY A 76 16.15 -25.02 2.35
CA GLY A 76 15.05 -25.07 1.37
C GLY A 76 13.67 -25.17 2.02
N THR A 77 12.73 -24.33 1.58
CA THR A 77 11.43 -24.09 2.24
C THR A 77 10.30 -25.01 1.77
N TYR A 78 10.47 -25.70 0.65
CA TYR A 78 9.44 -26.56 0.08
C TYR A 78 8.96 -27.63 1.07
N LEU A 79 7.63 -27.72 1.24
CA LEU A 79 6.94 -28.64 2.16
C LEU A 79 7.31 -28.45 3.64
N LYS A 80 7.84 -27.30 4.03
CA LYS A 80 8.16 -27.00 5.43
C LYS A 80 7.02 -26.26 6.12
N SER A 81 6.83 -26.55 7.40
CA SER A 81 5.84 -25.85 8.21
C SER A 81 6.29 -24.42 8.47
N TYR A 82 5.31 -23.53 8.67
CA TYR A 82 5.56 -22.14 9.07
C TYR A 82 6.54 -22.04 10.26
N GLN A 83 6.35 -22.86 11.30
CA GLN A 83 7.22 -22.88 12.47
C GLN A 83 8.67 -23.26 12.16
N THR A 84 8.88 -24.23 11.26
CA THR A 84 10.22 -24.64 10.83
C THR A 84 10.93 -23.50 10.13
N ILE A 85 10.25 -22.84 9.19
CA ILE A 85 10.80 -21.73 8.43
C ILE A 85 11.08 -20.53 9.35
N MET A 86 10.18 -20.23 10.30
CA MET A 86 10.41 -19.21 11.33
C MET A 86 11.64 -19.51 12.18
N SER A 87 11.90 -20.77 12.51
CA SER A 87 13.12 -21.14 13.25
C SER A 87 14.40 -20.87 12.45
N TRP A 88 14.35 -20.96 11.12
CA TRP A 88 15.48 -20.66 10.25
C TRP A 88 15.79 -19.19 10.17
N PHE A 89 14.75 -18.33 10.12
CA PHE A 89 14.95 -16.90 10.27
C PHE A 89 15.69 -16.58 11.57
N ASN A 90 15.42 -17.30 12.66
CA ASN A 90 16.04 -17.07 13.96
C ASN A 90 17.47 -17.63 14.13
N GLN A 91 18.05 -18.26 13.09
CA GLN A 91 19.44 -18.76 13.15
C GLN A 91 20.47 -17.64 13.28
N ASP A 92 20.19 -16.47 12.70
CA ASP A 92 20.99 -15.25 12.85
C ASP A 92 20.12 -14.16 13.49
N ALA A 93 20.67 -13.43 14.47
CA ALA A 93 19.93 -12.41 15.21
C ALA A 93 19.68 -11.12 14.41
N ARG A 94 20.55 -10.78 13.45
CA ARG A 94 20.60 -9.48 12.77
C ARG A 94 20.39 -9.54 11.28
N THR A 95 20.70 -10.67 10.64
CA THR A 95 20.60 -10.80 9.19
C THR A 95 19.78 -12.02 8.81
N MET A 96 19.34 -12.06 7.56
CA MET A 96 18.74 -13.22 6.94
C MET A 96 19.14 -13.26 5.46
N THR A 97 19.42 -14.45 4.95
CA THR A 97 19.63 -14.69 3.52
C THR A 97 18.42 -15.41 2.96
N LEU A 98 17.82 -14.85 1.91
CA LEU A 98 16.67 -15.44 1.22
C LEU A 98 17.04 -15.76 -0.21
N ALA A 99 16.65 -16.94 -0.69
CA ALA A 99 16.53 -17.18 -2.12
C ALA A 99 15.07 -17.01 -2.51
N ILE A 100 14.79 -16.13 -3.47
CA ILE A 100 13.44 -15.84 -3.94
C ILE A 100 13.25 -16.19 -5.41
N ARG A 101 11.99 -16.40 -5.79
CA ARG A 101 11.51 -16.55 -7.17
C ARG A 101 10.26 -15.73 -7.40
N ASN A 102 10.19 -15.10 -8.58
CA ASN A 102 9.05 -14.32 -9.07
C ASN A 102 9.09 -14.28 -10.61
N PHE A 103 8.31 -13.40 -11.25
CA PHE A 103 8.35 -13.26 -12.71
C PHE A 103 9.67 -12.70 -13.24
N LYS A 104 10.36 -11.84 -12.48
CA LYS A 104 11.62 -11.23 -12.89
C LYS A 104 12.81 -12.17 -12.70
N HIS A 105 12.76 -12.99 -11.65
CA HIS A 105 13.88 -13.81 -11.20
C HIS A 105 13.42 -15.25 -11.02
N ALA A 106 13.98 -16.18 -11.82
CA ALA A 106 13.82 -17.61 -11.56
C ALA A 106 14.48 -18.02 -10.23
N PHE A 107 15.57 -17.33 -9.88
CA PHE A 107 16.28 -17.42 -8.62
C PHE A 107 17.01 -16.10 -8.37
N LYS A 108 16.85 -15.52 -7.19
CA LYS A 108 17.66 -14.40 -6.71
C LYS A 108 17.96 -14.60 -5.23
N GLU A 109 19.23 -14.64 -4.87
CA GLU A 109 19.65 -14.61 -3.47
C GLU A 109 19.82 -13.17 -3.00
N VAL A 110 19.31 -12.86 -1.81
CA VAL A 110 19.42 -11.54 -1.19
C VAL A 110 19.71 -11.70 0.30
N THR A 111 20.72 -10.99 0.79
CA THR A 111 20.99 -10.86 2.23
C THR A 111 20.38 -9.56 2.71
N ILE A 112 19.58 -9.64 3.77
CA ILE A 112 18.77 -8.54 4.30
C ILE A 112 19.06 -8.42 5.78
N GLU A 113 19.28 -7.20 6.26
CA GLU A 113 19.28 -6.92 7.70
C GLU A 113 17.87 -7.03 8.25
N LYS A 114 17.70 -7.63 9.42
CA LYS A 114 16.41 -7.61 10.12
C LYS A 114 16.14 -6.21 10.63
N ASP A 115 14.85 -5.86 10.69
CA ASP A 115 14.43 -4.59 11.26
C ASP A 115 14.53 -4.67 12.79
N CYS A 116 15.71 -4.33 13.31
CA CYS A 116 16.06 -4.43 14.71
C CYS A 116 16.00 -3.07 15.39
N ARG A 117 15.10 -2.92 16.37
CA ARG A 117 14.91 -1.66 17.10
C ARG A 117 14.89 -1.89 18.60
N HIS A 118 15.18 -0.85 19.37
CA HIS A 118 14.94 -0.93 20.81
C HIS A 118 13.46 -1.23 21.08
N ALA A 119 13.16 -2.05 22.09
CA ALA A 119 11.80 -2.52 22.38
C ALA A 119 10.82 -1.37 22.67
N ASN A 120 11.33 -0.23 23.15
CA ASN A 120 10.59 0.99 23.41
C ASN A 120 10.75 2.05 22.29
N ALA A 121 11.37 1.73 21.15
CA ALA A 121 11.50 2.65 20.03
C ALA A 121 10.28 2.59 19.12
N ILE A 122 9.75 3.76 18.73
CA ILE A 122 8.78 3.90 17.65
C ILE A 122 9.42 4.69 16.50
N SER A 123 9.34 4.12 15.30
CA SER A 123 9.90 4.71 14.08
C SER A 123 8.94 5.75 13.46
N GLU A 124 9.48 6.61 12.61
CA GLU A 124 8.69 7.55 11.80
C GLU A 124 7.67 6.85 10.90
N ALA A 125 8.02 5.67 10.35
CA ALA A 125 7.12 4.83 9.57
C ALA A 125 5.90 4.35 10.39
N GLN A 126 6.07 4.11 11.69
CA GLN A 126 5.00 3.73 12.61
C GLN A 126 4.23 4.94 13.15
N LEU A 127 4.90 6.09 13.30
CA LEU A 127 4.29 7.34 13.76
C LEU A 127 3.41 7.99 12.69
N ALA A 128 3.81 7.97 11.42
CA ALA A 128 3.08 8.62 10.34
C ALA A 128 1.61 8.15 10.25
N PRO A 129 1.28 6.84 10.32
CA PRO A 129 -0.10 6.37 10.39
C PRO A 129 -0.89 6.85 11.63
N VAL A 130 -0.23 7.04 12.77
CA VAL A 130 -0.87 7.55 14.01
C VAL A 130 -1.37 8.98 13.78
N PHE A 131 -0.58 9.78 13.06
CA PHE A 131 -0.88 11.18 12.73
C PHE A 131 -1.45 11.37 11.31
N SER A 132 -2.06 10.33 10.74
CA SER A 132 -2.57 10.31 9.36
C SER A 132 -3.57 11.41 9.01
N PHE A 133 -4.29 12.00 9.96
CA PHE A 133 -5.19 13.12 9.67
C PHE A 133 -4.47 14.42 9.35
N TYR A 134 -3.15 14.52 9.57
CA TYR A 134 -2.38 15.61 8.96
C TYR A 134 -2.36 15.46 7.43
N SER A 135 -2.15 14.26 6.91
CA SER A 135 -2.18 13.96 5.48
C SER A 135 -2.82 12.60 5.22
N LEU A 136 -4.13 12.61 5.00
CA LEU A 136 -4.82 11.37 4.59
C LEU A 136 -4.41 11.01 3.17
N GLU A 137 -4.05 12.02 2.36
CA GLU A 137 -3.51 11.91 1.01
C GLU A 137 -2.25 11.03 0.97
N ASP A 138 -1.40 11.09 1.99
CA ASP A 138 -0.14 10.34 2.07
C ASP A 138 -0.20 9.08 2.96
N VAL A 139 -1.36 8.79 3.58
CA VAL A 139 -1.56 7.58 4.39
C VAL A 139 -2.87 6.90 3.98
N GLN A 140 -2.77 5.83 3.20
CA GLN A 140 -3.91 5.04 2.74
C GLN A 140 -3.80 3.60 3.20
N ASN A 141 -4.71 3.19 4.09
CA ASN A 141 -4.96 1.80 4.42
C ASN A 141 -6.42 1.49 4.12
N ARG A 142 -6.69 0.93 2.93
CA ARG A 142 -8.05 0.84 2.39
C ARG A 142 -8.31 -0.48 1.69
N ARG A 143 -9.57 -0.90 1.78
CA ARG A 143 -10.09 -2.06 1.06
C ARG A 143 -11.17 -1.65 0.08
N PHE A 144 -11.17 -2.24 -1.10
CA PHE A 144 -12.24 -2.10 -2.08
C PHE A 144 -12.42 -3.41 -2.87
N LEU A 145 -13.56 -3.50 -3.55
CA LEU A 145 -13.93 -4.65 -4.37
C LEU A 145 -13.97 -4.25 -5.85
N ILE A 146 -13.54 -5.17 -6.71
CA ILE A 146 -13.79 -5.12 -8.15
C ILE A 146 -14.55 -6.40 -8.52
N PRO A 147 -15.65 -6.33 -9.31
CA PRO A 147 -16.41 -7.51 -9.76
C PRO A 147 -15.67 -8.27 -10.87
N VAL A 148 -14.40 -8.62 -10.62
CA VAL A 148 -13.58 -9.40 -11.53
C VAL A 148 -13.75 -10.89 -11.23
N LYS A 149 -14.28 -11.62 -12.19
CA LYS A 149 -14.28 -13.08 -12.20
C LYS A 149 -12.96 -13.57 -12.77
N THR A 150 -12.41 -14.64 -12.21
CA THR A 150 -11.11 -15.18 -12.62
C THR A 150 -11.22 -16.68 -12.86
N THR A 151 -10.81 -17.12 -14.05
CA THR A 151 -10.62 -18.53 -14.39
C THR A 151 -9.13 -18.82 -14.45
N VAL A 152 -8.70 -19.94 -13.87
CA VAL A 152 -7.28 -20.31 -13.76
C VAL A 152 -7.09 -21.77 -14.12
N ASN A 153 -6.05 -22.05 -14.91
CA ASN A 153 -5.54 -23.40 -15.07
C ASN A 153 -4.55 -23.70 -13.95
N GLU A 154 -4.98 -24.52 -12.97
CA GLU A 154 -4.18 -24.83 -11.78
C GLU A 154 -2.91 -25.64 -12.08
N ASN A 155 -2.77 -26.20 -13.29
CA ASN A 155 -1.57 -26.90 -13.73
C ASN A 155 -0.53 -25.96 -14.37
N ALA A 156 -0.89 -24.71 -14.67
CA ALA A 156 0.03 -23.73 -15.23
C ALA A 156 0.91 -23.14 -14.13
N LEU A 157 2.22 -23.44 -14.17
CA LEU A 157 3.20 -22.89 -13.23
C LEU A 157 3.61 -21.48 -13.65
N PHE A 158 2.91 -20.46 -13.16
CA PHE A 158 3.07 -19.08 -13.65
C PHE A 158 4.47 -18.51 -13.46
N HIS A 159 5.20 -18.98 -12.44
CA HIS A 159 6.58 -18.59 -12.19
C HIS A 159 7.57 -19.06 -13.28
N ASN A 160 7.13 -19.79 -14.31
CA ASN A 160 7.92 -20.18 -15.47
C ASN A 160 7.75 -19.25 -16.69
N TYR A 161 6.78 -18.34 -16.66
CA TYR A 161 6.50 -17.39 -17.74
C TYR A 161 7.25 -16.07 -17.49
N ARG A 162 7.79 -15.49 -18.56
CA ARG A 162 8.66 -14.31 -18.57
C ARG A 162 8.25 -13.33 -19.65
N THR A 163 7.88 -13.83 -20.83
CA THR A 163 7.55 -13.01 -21.99
C THR A 163 6.11 -13.18 -22.42
N TYR A 164 5.56 -12.15 -23.06
CA TYR A 164 4.22 -12.21 -23.62
C TYR A 164 4.09 -11.36 -24.89
N ALA A 165 3.07 -11.66 -25.69
CA ALA A 165 2.65 -10.81 -26.80
C ALA A 165 1.13 -10.67 -26.82
N PHE A 166 0.60 -9.89 -27.76
CA PHE A 166 -0.83 -9.70 -27.96
C PHE A 166 -1.32 -10.49 -29.17
N SER A 167 -2.57 -10.94 -29.12
CA SER A 167 -3.26 -11.45 -30.30
C SER A 167 -3.39 -10.33 -31.35
N PRO A 168 -3.41 -10.65 -32.66
CA PRO A 168 -3.63 -9.65 -33.70
C PRO A 168 -4.95 -8.90 -33.51
N SER A 169 -4.92 -7.59 -33.73
CA SER A 169 -6.10 -6.72 -33.71
C SER A 169 -6.78 -6.66 -35.07
N ASP A 170 -8.11 -6.53 -35.04
CA ASP A 170 -8.88 -6.18 -36.23
C ASP A 170 -8.60 -4.73 -36.66
N GLU A 171 -8.73 -4.44 -37.96
CA GLU A 171 -8.47 -3.09 -38.47
C GLU A 171 -9.41 -2.04 -37.85
N SER A 172 -10.65 -2.42 -37.55
CA SER A 172 -11.66 -1.54 -36.94
C SER A 172 -11.39 -1.23 -35.46
N THR A 173 -10.67 -2.09 -34.73
CA THR A 173 -10.40 -1.94 -33.29
C THR A 173 -8.97 -1.54 -32.98
N ARG A 174 -8.06 -1.60 -33.96
CA ARG A 174 -6.60 -1.40 -33.80
C ARG A 174 -6.22 -0.22 -32.92
N GLN A 175 -6.82 0.95 -33.13
CA GLN A 175 -6.47 2.14 -32.33
C GLN A 175 -6.80 1.97 -30.83
N LEU A 176 -7.92 1.32 -30.52
CA LEU A 176 -8.34 1.05 -29.15
C LEU A 176 -7.47 -0.06 -28.54
N ASP A 177 -7.24 -1.14 -29.29
CA ASP A 177 -6.38 -2.23 -28.86
C ASP A 177 -4.95 -1.76 -28.57
N ASP A 178 -4.37 -0.90 -29.41
CA ASP A 178 -3.04 -0.32 -29.18
C ASP A 178 -2.96 0.45 -27.84
N ARG A 179 -4.03 1.17 -27.48
CA ARG A 179 -4.13 1.88 -26.20
C ARG A 179 -4.24 0.89 -25.03
N ILE A 180 -5.04 -0.17 -25.16
CA ILE A 180 -5.18 -1.21 -24.14
C ILE A 180 -3.86 -1.97 -23.95
N ASN A 181 -3.21 -2.34 -25.06
CA ASN A 181 -1.92 -3.02 -25.08
C ASN A 181 -0.83 -2.18 -24.40
N ALA A 182 -0.82 -0.87 -24.59
CA ALA A 182 0.10 0.04 -23.89
C ALA A 182 -0.07 -0.01 -22.36
N ILE A 183 -1.30 -0.18 -21.86
CA ILE A 183 -1.58 -0.32 -20.42
C ILE A 183 -1.03 -1.65 -19.90
N PHE A 184 -1.26 -2.75 -20.62
CA PHE A 184 -0.66 -4.06 -20.29
C PHE A 184 0.87 -3.99 -20.26
N ILE A 185 1.49 -3.36 -21.28
CA ILE A 185 2.95 -3.17 -21.35
C ILE A 185 3.49 -2.52 -20.08
N ARG A 186 2.89 -1.41 -19.66
CA ARG A 186 3.31 -0.72 -18.43
C ARG A 186 3.07 -1.58 -17.18
N ALA A 187 1.87 -2.15 -17.02
CA ALA A 187 1.48 -2.84 -15.81
C ALA A 187 2.18 -4.20 -15.61
N LEU A 188 2.36 -4.99 -16.68
CA LEU A 188 3.05 -6.28 -16.61
C LEU A 188 4.57 -6.11 -16.48
N ALA A 189 5.15 -5.03 -17.02
CA ALA A 189 6.55 -4.68 -16.79
C ALA A 189 6.84 -4.42 -15.31
N GLU A 190 5.93 -3.74 -14.59
CA GLU A 190 6.04 -3.56 -13.13
C GLU A 190 5.99 -4.90 -12.36
N MET A 191 5.31 -5.90 -12.90
CA MET A 191 5.27 -7.25 -12.33
C MET A 191 6.51 -8.09 -12.70
N GLY A 192 7.36 -7.60 -13.61
CA GLY A 192 8.60 -8.27 -14.03
C GLY A 192 8.49 -9.09 -15.32
N LEU A 193 7.37 -9.01 -16.03
CA LEU A 193 7.16 -9.64 -17.34
C LEU A 193 7.61 -8.72 -18.47
N GLN A 194 7.93 -9.29 -19.63
CA GLN A 194 8.47 -8.54 -20.77
C GLN A 194 7.64 -8.76 -22.03
N TYR A 195 7.39 -7.68 -22.78
CA TYR A 195 6.74 -7.78 -24.09
C TYR A 195 7.74 -8.30 -25.13
N ASP A 196 7.43 -9.43 -25.76
CA ASP A 196 8.22 -10.05 -26.84
C ASP A 196 7.28 -10.56 -27.95
N PRO A 197 7.10 -9.82 -29.04
CA PRO A 197 6.25 -10.26 -30.15
C PRO A 197 6.88 -11.39 -31.01
N GLY A 198 8.17 -11.68 -30.83
CA GLY A 198 8.89 -12.69 -31.61
C GLY A 198 8.70 -14.10 -31.06
N ASP A 199 9.03 -14.28 -29.78
CA ASP A 199 8.95 -15.59 -29.09
C ASP A 199 8.36 -15.45 -27.66
N PRO A 200 7.05 -15.15 -27.55
CA PRO A 200 6.40 -14.98 -26.26
C PRO A 200 6.10 -16.31 -25.58
N ASP A 201 6.24 -16.37 -24.25
CA ASP A 201 5.81 -17.54 -23.47
C ASP A 201 4.26 -17.69 -23.45
N PHE A 202 3.52 -16.58 -23.56
CA PHE A 202 2.05 -16.59 -23.66
C PHE A 202 1.49 -15.43 -24.49
N ILE A 203 0.28 -15.61 -25.03
CA ILE A 203 -0.44 -14.60 -25.81
C ILE A 203 -1.59 -14.03 -24.99
N ILE A 204 -1.72 -12.71 -24.98
CA ILE A 204 -2.82 -11.97 -24.37
C ILE A 204 -3.87 -11.69 -25.44
N GLN A 205 -5.11 -12.11 -25.18
CA GLN A 205 -6.28 -11.74 -25.97
C GLN A 205 -7.24 -10.94 -25.09
N THR A 206 -7.82 -9.87 -25.62
CA THR A 206 -8.80 -9.03 -24.93
C THR A 206 -10.15 -9.05 -25.63
N TYR A 207 -11.21 -8.83 -24.86
CA TYR A 207 -12.55 -8.56 -25.37
C TYR A 207 -13.21 -7.50 -24.48
N TYR A 208 -14.12 -6.70 -25.06
CA TYR A 208 -14.77 -5.62 -24.33
C TYR A 208 -16.09 -5.24 -24.96
N ASN A 209 -16.97 -4.69 -24.15
CA ASN A 209 -18.25 -4.14 -24.56
C ASN A 209 -18.60 -2.90 -23.72
N TYR A 210 -19.25 -1.91 -24.33
CA TYR A 210 -19.70 -0.71 -23.65
C TYR A 210 -21.04 -0.27 -24.22
N GLU A 211 -22.10 -0.43 -23.44
CA GLU A 211 -23.48 -0.21 -23.89
C GLU A 211 -24.21 0.77 -22.98
N SER A 212 -25.01 1.64 -23.59
CA SER A 212 -26.00 2.42 -22.84
C SER A 212 -27.16 1.53 -22.44
N ASN A 213 -27.72 1.75 -21.25
CA ASN A 213 -28.90 1.03 -20.80
C ASN A 213 -30.18 1.76 -21.26
N PRO A 214 -31.01 1.18 -22.15
CA PRO A 214 -32.25 1.81 -22.63
C PRO A 214 -33.28 2.08 -21.53
N MET A 215 -33.16 1.40 -20.37
CA MET A 215 -34.08 1.55 -19.24
C MET A 215 -33.69 2.66 -18.27
N TYR A 216 -32.54 3.33 -18.50
CA TYR A 216 -32.03 4.37 -17.61
C TYR A 216 -32.97 5.57 -17.48
N LYS A 217 -33.13 6.10 -16.27
CA LYS A 217 -33.91 7.30 -15.96
C LYS A 217 -33.09 8.31 -15.16
N ALA A 218 -32.76 9.43 -15.79
CA ALA A 218 -31.95 10.49 -15.17
C ALA A 218 -32.57 11.10 -13.88
N GLY A 219 -33.90 11.06 -13.73
CA GLY A 219 -34.63 11.62 -12.58
C GLY A 219 -34.99 10.60 -11.50
N SER A 220 -34.19 9.55 -11.31
CA SER A 220 -34.55 8.49 -10.35
C SER A 220 -34.58 8.99 -8.89
N PRO A 221 -35.60 8.62 -8.10
CA PRO A 221 -35.67 8.95 -6.67
C PRO A 221 -34.51 8.42 -5.82
N THR A 222 -33.82 7.38 -6.31
CA THR A 222 -32.69 6.73 -5.63
C THR A 222 -31.33 7.26 -6.11
N TYR A 223 -31.31 8.27 -6.98
CA TYR A 223 -30.07 8.91 -7.39
C TYR A 223 -29.34 9.52 -6.18
N GLY A 224 -28.07 9.15 -6.02
CA GLY A 224 -27.23 9.61 -4.90
C GLY A 224 -27.44 8.88 -3.57
N SER A 225 -28.36 7.90 -3.46
CA SER A 225 -28.52 7.11 -2.24
C SER A 225 -27.49 5.99 -2.07
N TYR A 226 -26.83 5.61 -3.17
CA TYR A 226 -25.87 4.50 -3.23
C TYR A 226 -24.51 4.87 -2.64
N GLN A 227 -23.76 3.85 -2.22
CA GLN A 227 -22.42 4.08 -1.68
C GLN A 227 -21.45 4.52 -2.78
N PRO A 228 -20.62 5.56 -2.55
CA PRO A 228 -19.62 5.97 -3.51
C PRO A 228 -18.56 4.88 -3.67
N VAL A 229 -18.22 4.54 -4.91
CA VAL A 229 -17.14 3.60 -5.22
C VAL A 229 -15.83 4.36 -5.38
N TRP A 230 -14.83 3.90 -4.63
CA TRP A 230 -13.47 4.45 -4.65
C TRP A 230 -12.49 3.37 -5.07
N ARG A 231 -11.57 3.69 -5.97
CA ARG A 231 -10.45 2.82 -6.37
C ARG A 231 -9.14 3.55 -6.28
N PHE A 232 -8.04 2.81 -6.17
CA PHE A 232 -6.71 3.38 -6.03
C PHE A 232 -6.05 3.55 -7.40
N ASP A 233 -5.68 4.77 -7.75
CA ASP A 233 -4.92 5.09 -8.95
C ASP A 233 -3.45 4.87 -8.66
N THR A 234 -2.88 3.83 -9.27
CA THR A 234 -1.46 3.46 -9.08
C THR A 234 -0.50 4.52 -9.63
N ARG A 235 -0.94 5.37 -10.57
CA ARG A 235 -0.09 6.40 -11.17
C ARG A 235 0.04 7.63 -10.30
N SER A 236 -1.07 8.00 -9.63
CA SER A 236 -1.11 9.16 -8.73
C SER A 236 -0.98 8.80 -7.24
N ASN A 237 -1.00 7.49 -6.91
CA ASN A 237 -1.06 6.95 -5.55
C ASN A 237 -2.18 7.53 -4.70
N ARG A 238 -3.38 7.67 -5.30
CA ARG A 238 -4.54 8.29 -4.65
C ARG A 238 -5.80 7.50 -4.88
N MET A 239 -6.73 7.62 -3.93
CA MET A 239 -8.06 7.09 -4.10
C MET A 239 -8.90 8.04 -4.94
N VAL A 240 -9.50 7.52 -6.01
CA VAL A 240 -10.34 8.25 -6.95
C VAL A 240 -11.76 7.71 -6.88
N LYS A 241 -12.73 8.63 -6.81
CA LYS A 241 -14.14 8.28 -6.89
C LYS A 241 -14.49 8.01 -8.35
N LEU A 242 -15.08 6.86 -8.61
CA LEU A 242 -15.52 6.48 -9.95
C LEU A 242 -17.05 6.52 -10.03
N PRO A 243 -17.64 6.78 -11.20
CA PRO A 243 -19.08 6.75 -11.42
C PRO A 243 -19.61 5.30 -11.52
N LEU A 244 -19.17 4.43 -10.61
CA LEU A 244 -19.50 3.02 -10.56
C LEU A 244 -20.43 2.73 -9.39
N TYR A 245 -21.23 1.69 -9.54
CA TYR A 245 -22.00 1.12 -8.44
C TYR A 245 -21.24 0.01 -7.74
N ASN A 246 -21.35 -0.04 -6.41
CA ASN A 246 -20.67 -1.07 -5.62
C ASN A 246 -21.19 -2.45 -6.05
N PRO A 247 -20.32 -3.42 -6.39
CA PRO A 247 -20.73 -4.74 -6.88
C PRO A 247 -21.58 -5.53 -5.88
N SER A 248 -21.44 -5.26 -4.58
CA SER A 248 -22.23 -5.90 -3.52
C SER A 248 -23.54 -5.18 -3.20
N GLU A 249 -23.81 -4.03 -3.83
CA GLU A 249 -25.02 -3.24 -3.60
C GLU A 249 -26.09 -3.54 -4.65
N ALA A 250 -27.33 -3.73 -4.19
CA ALA A 250 -28.48 -3.87 -5.05
C ALA A 250 -28.84 -2.49 -5.63
N VAL A 251 -28.63 -2.34 -6.94
CA VAL A 251 -28.90 -1.10 -7.67
C VAL A 251 -30.04 -1.36 -8.63
N ARG A 252 -30.96 -0.39 -8.73
CA ARG A 252 -32.08 -0.50 -9.65
C ARG A 252 -31.59 -0.44 -11.08
N VAL A 253 -32.17 -1.26 -11.94
CA VAL A 253 -31.79 -1.29 -13.36
C VAL A 253 -32.00 0.07 -14.02
N ASP A 254 -33.04 0.82 -13.65
CA ASP A 254 -33.29 2.16 -14.19
C ASP A 254 -32.36 3.26 -13.65
N ASP A 255 -31.47 2.95 -12.72
CA ASP A 255 -30.42 3.88 -12.23
C ASP A 255 -29.08 3.64 -12.92
N ILE A 256 -28.91 2.51 -13.60
CA ILE A 256 -27.68 2.18 -14.33
C ILE A 256 -27.73 2.85 -15.70
N ALA A 257 -26.80 3.75 -15.98
CA ALA A 257 -26.72 4.46 -17.26
C ALA A 257 -26.00 3.63 -18.34
N TYR A 258 -24.94 2.91 -17.95
CA TYR A 258 -24.12 2.11 -18.86
C TYR A 258 -23.69 0.79 -18.23
N HIS A 259 -23.48 -0.20 -19.09
CA HIS A 259 -22.83 -1.47 -18.77
C HIS A 259 -21.47 -1.49 -19.47
N LEU A 260 -20.43 -1.81 -18.71
CA LEU A 260 -19.07 -1.99 -19.23
C LEU A 260 -18.65 -3.43 -18.94
N GLU A 261 -18.20 -4.11 -19.98
CA GLU A 261 -17.58 -5.43 -19.89
C GLU A 261 -16.15 -5.32 -20.43
N PHE A 262 -15.20 -5.90 -19.72
CA PHE A 262 -13.84 -6.06 -20.20
C PHE A 262 -13.29 -7.39 -19.69
N GLY A 263 -12.68 -8.16 -20.59
CA GLY A 263 -11.99 -9.38 -20.22
C GLY A 263 -10.66 -9.55 -20.94
N TYR A 264 -9.76 -10.29 -20.32
CA TYR A 264 -8.49 -10.69 -20.90
C TYR A 264 -8.19 -12.16 -20.61
N ARG A 265 -7.55 -12.81 -21.58
CA ARG A 265 -7.17 -14.22 -21.57
C ARG A 265 -5.68 -14.33 -21.85
N PHE A 266 -5.01 -15.19 -21.10
CA PHE A 266 -3.64 -15.62 -21.36
C PHE A 266 -3.68 -17.04 -21.93
N PHE A 267 -3.11 -17.21 -23.11
CA PHE A 267 -2.97 -18.51 -23.77
C PHE A 267 -1.49 -18.93 -23.75
N ASP A 268 -1.21 -20.13 -23.25
CA ASP A 268 0.13 -20.71 -23.23
C ASP A 268 0.67 -20.86 -24.65
N ARG A 269 1.95 -20.53 -24.85
CA ARG A 269 2.72 -20.82 -26.07
C ARG A 269 3.99 -21.63 -25.78
N LYS A 270 4.37 -21.75 -24.51
CA LYS A 270 5.62 -22.34 -24.05
C LYS A 270 5.55 -23.85 -23.84
N PHE A 271 4.47 -24.35 -23.26
CA PHE A 271 4.35 -25.75 -22.83
C PHE A 271 3.29 -26.55 -23.58
N ILE A 272 2.98 -26.15 -24.82
CA ILE A 272 1.96 -26.75 -25.68
C ILE A 272 2.57 -27.36 -26.95
N GLU A 273 1.88 -28.34 -27.53
CA GLU A 273 2.19 -28.81 -28.89
C GLU A 273 1.82 -27.73 -29.93
N ALA A 274 2.52 -27.72 -31.07
CA ALA A 274 2.29 -26.72 -32.11
C ALA A 274 0.85 -26.79 -32.65
N GLY A 275 0.05 -25.75 -32.42
CA GLY A 275 -1.33 -25.62 -32.91
C GLY A 275 -2.40 -25.66 -31.81
N ASP A 276 -2.06 -26.07 -30.59
CA ASP A 276 -2.97 -25.96 -29.46
C ASP A 276 -2.98 -24.53 -28.89
N MET A 277 -4.10 -24.12 -28.29
CA MET A 277 -4.17 -22.90 -27.49
C MET A 277 -4.71 -23.28 -26.12
N MET A 278 -3.84 -23.30 -25.10
CA MET A 278 -4.26 -23.63 -23.74
C MET A 278 -4.52 -22.35 -22.96
N LEU A 279 -5.77 -22.11 -22.57
CA LEU A 279 -6.10 -21.01 -21.65
C LEU A 279 -5.45 -21.29 -20.29
N ILE A 280 -4.60 -20.37 -19.82
CA ILE A 280 -3.94 -20.49 -18.51
C ILE A 280 -4.51 -19.55 -17.46
N TRP A 281 -5.04 -18.41 -17.90
CA TRP A 281 -5.68 -17.41 -17.05
C TRP A 281 -6.72 -16.63 -17.83
N GLU A 282 -7.84 -16.33 -17.21
CA GLU A 282 -8.83 -15.38 -17.70
C GLU A 282 -9.27 -14.48 -16.55
N SER A 283 -9.49 -13.21 -16.83
CA SER A 283 -10.22 -12.34 -15.92
C SER A 283 -11.20 -11.48 -16.68
N GLU A 284 -12.42 -11.42 -16.17
CA GLU A 284 -13.55 -10.69 -16.75
C GLU A 284 -14.17 -9.78 -15.70
N VAL A 285 -14.35 -8.51 -16.02
CA VAL A 285 -15.04 -7.54 -15.18
C VAL A 285 -16.31 -7.07 -15.85
N GLN A 286 -17.39 -7.00 -15.07
CA GLN A 286 -18.67 -6.42 -15.48
C GLN A 286 -19.05 -5.30 -14.52
N GLU A 287 -19.09 -4.07 -15.02
CA GLU A 287 -19.36 -2.87 -14.24
C GLU A 287 -20.73 -2.28 -14.56
N ARG A 288 -21.30 -1.64 -13.55
CA ARG A 288 -22.53 -0.86 -13.64
C ARG A 288 -22.17 0.60 -13.41
N LEU A 289 -22.42 1.46 -14.38
CA LEU A 289 -22.02 2.87 -14.35
C LEU A 289 -23.24 3.78 -14.13
N GLY A 290 -23.09 4.79 -13.28
CA GLY A 290 -24.12 5.82 -13.04
C GLY A 290 -24.06 7.00 -14.02
N SER A 291 -22.93 7.20 -14.70
CA SER A 291 -22.74 8.20 -15.74
C SER A 291 -21.75 7.69 -16.80
N HIS A 292 -21.62 8.39 -17.91
CA HIS A 292 -20.63 8.04 -18.94
C HIS A 292 -19.21 8.05 -18.34
N TYR A 293 -18.43 7.02 -18.66
CA TYR A 293 -17.02 6.92 -18.30
C TYR A 293 -16.32 6.10 -19.39
N ASP A 294 -15.38 6.72 -20.10
CA ASP A 294 -14.75 6.11 -21.27
C ASP A 294 -14.07 4.77 -20.92
N LEU A 295 -14.18 3.79 -21.82
CA LEU A 295 -13.59 2.46 -21.61
C LEU A 295 -12.08 2.56 -21.37
N VAL A 296 -11.36 3.40 -22.12
CA VAL A 296 -9.91 3.52 -21.94
C VAL A 296 -9.58 4.24 -20.64
N ASP A 297 -10.34 5.27 -20.25
CA ASP A 297 -10.16 5.92 -18.95
C ASP A 297 -10.41 4.94 -17.80
N TYR A 298 -11.42 4.08 -17.93
CA TYR A 298 -11.66 2.98 -17.01
C TYR A 298 -10.46 2.02 -16.96
N LEU A 299 -9.95 1.57 -18.10
CA LEU A 299 -8.85 0.60 -18.15
C LEU A 299 -7.52 1.19 -17.69
N GLU A 300 -7.21 2.44 -18.01
CA GLU A 300 -6.00 3.14 -17.56
C GLU A 300 -5.90 3.12 -16.02
N MET A 301 -7.04 3.23 -15.35
CA MET A 301 -7.17 3.16 -13.89
C MET A 301 -7.22 1.72 -13.36
N ASN A 302 -8.02 0.86 -14.00
CA ASN A 302 -8.45 -0.41 -13.41
C ASN A 302 -7.67 -1.62 -13.89
N LEU A 303 -7.19 -1.63 -15.12
CA LEU A 303 -6.45 -2.76 -15.66
C LEU A 303 -5.17 -3.07 -14.84
N PRO A 304 -4.37 -2.09 -14.38
CA PRO A 304 -3.27 -2.36 -13.47
C PRO A 304 -3.71 -3.04 -12.16
N LEU A 305 -4.90 -2.72 -11.64
CA LEU A 305 -5.48 -3.39 -10.48
C LEU A 305 -5.93 -4.81 -10.82
N LEU A 306 -6.68 -5.00 -11.91
CA LEU A 306 -7.14 -6.31 -12.38
C LEU A 306 -5.96 -7.29 -12.55
N LEU A 307 -4.84 -6.80 -13.07
CA LEU A 307 -3.61 -7.57 -13.26
C LEU A 307 -2.94 -7.98 -11.94
N LYS A 308 -3.17 -7.28 -10.82
CA LYS A 308 -2.63 -7.69 -9.51
C LYS A 308 -3.22 -9.01 -8.99
N LYS A 309 -4.38 -9.44 -9.50
CA LYS A 309 -4.87 -10.81 -9.24
C LYS A 309 -3.97 -11.85 -9.91
N PHE A 310 -3.32 -11.57 -11.03
CA PHE A 310 -2.34 -12.50 -11.56
C PHE A 310 -1.04 -12.38 -10.75
N PRO A 311 -0.45 -13.46 -10.20
CA PRO A 311 -0.81 -14.87 -10.34
C PRO A 311 -1.75 -15.43 -9.26
N ASN A 312 -2.06 -14.67 -8.21
CA ASN A 312 -2.91 -15.10 -7.09
C ASN A 312 -4.42 -15.00 -7.39
N SER A 313 -5.02 -16.12 -7.80
CA SER A 313 -6.45 -16.16 -8.14
C SER A 313 -7.38 -15.82 -6.98
N GLY A 314 -7.00 -16.12 -5.73
CA GLY A 314 -7.79 -15.85 -4.54
C GLY A 314 -9.27 -16.22 -4.71
N ASN A 315 -10.17 -15.30 -4.40
CA ASN A 315 -11.59 -15.43 -4.73
C ASN A 315 -11.81 -15.33 -6.26
N LYS A 316 -12.37 -16.37 -6.86
CA LYS A 316 -12.58 -16.45 -8.32
C LYS A 316 -13.82 -15.68 -8.82
N SER A 317 -14.66 -15.16 -7.94
CA SER A 317 -15.91 -14.45 -8.31
C SER A 317 -15.81 -12.93 -8.21
N PHE A 318 -14.84 -12.42 -7.45
CA PHE A 318 -14.53 -10.99 -7.29
C PHE A 318 -13.08 -10.80 -6.83
N GLY A 319 -12.54 -9.60 -6.95
CA GLY A 319 -11.25 -9.24 -6.35
C GLY A 319 -11.44 -8.36 -5.12
N THR A 320 -10.81 -8.75 -4.01
CA THR A 320 -10.61 -7.86 -2.86
C THR A 320 -9.22 -7.26 -2.94
N TYR A 321 -9.14 -5.94 -2.86
CA TYR A 321 -7.88 -5.21 -2.92
C TYR A 321 -7.65 -4.51 -1.61
N HIS A 322 -6.48 -4.74 -1.01
CA HIS A 322 -6.01 -4.02 0.16
C HIS A 322 -4.81 -3.17 -0.23
N VAL A 323 -5.01 -1.86 -0.21
CA VAL A 323 -3.96 -0.86 -0.44
C VAL A 323 -3.35 -0.47 0.90
N ASN A 324 -2.03 -0.53 0.95
CA ASN A 324 -1.19 0.03 2.00
C ASN A 324 -0.20 0.99 1.34
N TYR A 325 -0.55 2.28 1.37
CA TYR A 325 0.30 3.36 0.86
C TYR A 325 0.69 4.31 2.00
N LEU A 326 1.99 4.59 2.09
CA LEU A 326 2.57 5.45 3.09
C LEU A 326 3.63 6.33 2.45
N LYS A 327 3.48 7.66 2.56
CA LYS A 327 4.48 8.63 2.18
C LYS A 327 4.77 9.60 3.32
N TYR A 328 6.03 9.76 3.69
CA TYR A 328 6.45 10.55 4.85
C TYR A 328 7.90 11.03 4.72
N ASN A 329 8.26 12.04 5.51
CA ASN A 329 9.64 12.44 5.72
C ASN A 329 10.32 11.46 6.66
N TYR A 330 11.36 10.80 6.15
CA TYR A 330 12.24 9.94 6.91
C TYR A 330 13.50 10.72 7.30
N THR A 331 13.72 10.88 8.60
CA THR A 331 14.98 11.36 9.18
C THR A 331 15.81 10.22 9.76
N GLY A 332 15.18 9.10 10.13
CA GLY A 332 15.82 7.95 10.78
C GLY A 332 15.85 8.03 12.31
N ILE A 333 15.09 8.93 12.92
CA ILE A 333 14.93 9.01 14.38
C ILE A 333 13.93 7.96 14.85
N GLY A 334 14.31 7.20 15.89
CA GLY A 334 13.39 6.40 16.69
C GLY A 334 13.15 7.04 18.05
N TYR A 335 11.88 7.34 18.35
CA TYR A 335 11.47 7.98 19.60
C TYR A 335 11.13 6.95 20.67
N ASN A 336 11.28 7.30 21.94
CA ASN A 336 10.76 6.50 23.05
C ASN A 336 9.23 6.51 23.00
N MET A 337 8.62 5.34 22.88
CA MET A 337 7.17 5.15 22.77
C MET A 337 6.40 5.68 23.99
N ASN A 338 7.05 5.79 25.15
CA ASN A 338 6.40 6.26 26.38
C ASN A 338 6.24 7.79 26.43
N ASP A 339 7.19 8.53 25.85
CA ASP A 339 7.25 9.99 25.98
C ASP A 339 7.20 10.77 24.67
N LEU A 340 7.44 10.09 23.53
CA LEU A 340 7.43 10.63 22.18
C LEU A 340 8.31 11.89 22.00
N LYS A 341 9.43 11.99 22.73
CA LYS A 341 10.40 13.09 22.63
C LYS A 341 11.84 12.64 22.75
N THR A 342 12.11 11.60 23.52
CA THR A 342 13.48 11.10 23.73
C THR A 342 13.88 10.26 22.54
N VAL A 343 15.02 10.57 21.92
CA VAL A 343 15.63 9.77 20.86
C VAL A 343 16.26 8.53 21.51
N VAL A 344 15.77 7.35 21.16
CA VAL A 344 16.31 6.06 21.67
C VAL A 344 17.12 5.32 20.62
N SER A 345 16.93 5.65 19.35
CA SER A 345 17.71 5.11 18.25
C SER A 345 17.83 6.13 17.12
N VAL A 346 18.94 6.06 16.40
CA VAL A 346 19.14 6.78 15.14
C VAL A 346 19.67 5.78 14.12
N ASP A 347 18.95 5.63 13.02
CA ASP A 347 19.31 4.66 11.98
C ASP A 347 20.71 5.01 11.41
N PRO A 348 21.63 4.04 11.26
CA PRO A 348 22.96 4.29 10.71
C PRO A 348 22.90 4.90 9.32
N GLY A 349 23.65 5.98 9.10
CA GLY A 349 23.69 6.68 7.80
C GLY A 349 22.38 7.37 7.42
N SER A 350 21.41 7.50 8.32
CA SER A 350 20.19 8.28 8.09
C SER A 350 20.45 9.80 8.04
N PRO A 351 19.50 10.61 7.56
CA PRO A 351 19.61 12.07 7.64
C PRO A 351 19.93 12.61 9.04
N ALA A 352 19.27 12.09 10.08
CA ALA A 352 19.50 12.50 11.46
C ALA A 352 20.90 12.13 11.95
N ALA A 353 21.38 10.92 11.60
CA ALA A 353 22.75 10.50 11.91
C ALA A 353 23.79 11.43 11.26
N ARG A 354 23.60 11.79 9.99
CA ARG A 354 24.48 12.72 9.27
C ARG A 354 24.48 14.13 9.86
N ALA A 355 23.33 14.58 10.38
CA ALA A 355 23.22 15.87 11.04
C ALA A 355 23.84 15.88 12.44
N GLY A 356 24.05 14.72 13.07
CA GLY A 356 24.67 14.59 14.38
C GLY A 356 23.68 14.45 15.55
N ILE A 357 22.43 14.08 15.28
CA ILE A 357 21.47 13.66 16.30
C ILE A 357 21.87 12.28 16.81
N LEU A 358 21.82 12.07 18.12
CA LEU A 358 22.28 10.86 18.79
C LEU A 358 21.20 10.27 19.72
N PRO A 359 21.23 8.95 19.99
CA PRO A 359 20.47 8.38 21.10
C PRO A 359 20.78 9.09 22.42
N GLY A 360 19.74 9.37 23.21
CA GLY A 360 19.81 10.17 24.44
C GLY A 360 19.40 11.62 24.27
N ASP A 361 19.40 12.15 23.04
CA ASP A 361 18.87 13.50 22.76
C ASP A 361 17.38 13.59 23.13
N VAL A 362 16.99 14.70 23.74
CA VAL A 362 15.56 15.00 24.00
C VAL A 362 15.12 16.09 23.05
N VAL A 363 14.22 15.79 22.12
CA VAL A 363 13.71 16.79 21.18
C VAL A 363 12.86 17.81 21.92
N ILE A 364 13.16 19.09 21.74
CA ILE A 364 12.42 20.21 22.32
C ILE A 364 11.71 21.06 21.27
N ASN A 365 12.17 21.06 20.02
CA ASN A 365 11.51 21.73 18.91
C ASN A 365 11.77 21.03 17.58
N ILE A 366 10.75 20.96 16.71
CA ILE A 366 10.93 20.65 15.29
C ILE A 366 10.18 21.70 14.48
N GLN A 367 10.88 22.43 13.61
CA GLN A 367 10.27 23.39 12.68
C GLN A 367 9.30 24.38 13.35
N GLY A 368 9.68 24.92 14.51
CA GLY A 368 8.86 25.86 15.28
C GLY A 368 7.77 25.20 16.13
N GLN A 369 7.53 23.90 15.99
CA GLN A 369 6.64 23.12 16.85
C GLN A 369 7.37 22.69 18.11
N ASN A 370 6.79 22.99 19.28
CA ASN A 370 7.38 22.69 20.58
C ASN A 370 7.04 21.25 20.97
N PHE A 371 8.04 20.51 21.44
CA PHE A 371 7.92 19.12 21.89
C PHE A 371 7.60 18.99 23.38
N ASP A 372 7.26 20.08 24.06
CA ASP A 372 6.69 20.06 25.41
C ASP A 372 5.25 19.53 25.41
N HIS A 373 5.15 18.20 25.49
CA HIS A 373 3.90 17.46 25.56
C HIS A 373 4.04 16.23 26.45
N THR A 374 2.89 15.78 26.95
CA THR A 374 2.66 14.40 27.39
C THR A 374 1.85 13.67 26.32
N THR A 375 1.85 12.33 26.34
CA THR A 375 1.02 11.49 25.46
C THR A 375 -0.45 11.90 25.48
N GLN A 376 -0.97 12.30 26.65
CA GLN A 376 -2.33 12.81 26.80
C GLN A 376 -2.53 14.13 26.06
N THR A 377 -1.68 15.14 26.32
CA THR A 377 -1.82 16.47 25.68
C THR A 377 -1.63 16.41 24.16
N LEU A 378 -0.76 15.51 23.67
CA LEU A 378 -0.57 15.27 22.24
C LEU A 378 -1.83 14.65 21.62
N THR A 379 -2.41 13.64 22.28
CA THR A 379 -3.66 13.01 21.83
C THR A 379 -4.83 14.00 21.82
N GLU A 380 -4.97 14.81 22.86
CA GLU A 380 -6.01 15.84 22.95
C GLU A 380 -5.83 16.94 21.89
N GLY A 381 -4.59 17.39 21.68
CA GLY A 381 -4.23 18.37 20.66
C GLY A 381 -4.56 17.88 19.25
N TYR A 382 -4.17 16.65 18.93
CA TYR A 382 -4.47 16.02 17.65
C TYR A 382 -5.98 15.81 17.44
N ARG A 383 -6.73 15.34 18.44
CA ARG A 383 -8.19 15.22 18.35
C ARG A 383 -8.87 16.57 18.15
N ARG A 384 -8.40 17.61 18.85
CA ARG A 384 -8.89 18.98 18.70
C ARG A 384 -8.61 19.51 17.30
N PHE A 385 -7.41 19.29 16.77
CA PHE A 385 -7.05 19.64 15.39
C PHE A 385 -8.04 19.02 14.42
N ILE A 386 -8.28 17.70 14.50
CA ILE A 386 -9.23 17.01 13.63
C ILE A 386 -10.61 17.65 13.74
N ALA A 387 -11.17 17.75 14.95
CA ALA A 387 -12.52 18.23 15.17
C ALA A 387 -12.74 19.68 14.66
N GLU A 388 -11.77 20.57 14.88
CA GLU A 388 -11.89 21.99 14.55
C GLU A 388 -11.52 22.32 13.10
N THR A 389 -10.92 21.38 12.36
CA THR A 389 -10.53 21.58 10.96
C THR A 389 -11.38 20.77 9.97
N MET A 390 -12.39 20.02 10.45
CA MET A 390 -13.27 19.24 9.57
C MET A 390 -13.97 20.07 8.49
N ASN A 391 -14.19 21.36 8.72
CA ASN A 391 -14.77 22.28 7.73
C ASN A 391 -13.81 22.66 6.60
N LEU A 392 -12.51 22.37 6.73
CA LEU A 392 -11.49 22.61 5.71
C LEU A 392 -11.29 21.40 4.77
N ARG A 393 -12.07 20.34 4.96
CA ARG A 393 -12.02 19.10 4.19
C ARG A 393 -12.90 19.16 2.95
N ASP A 394 -12.47 18.51 1.87
CA ASP A 394 -13.30 18.33 0.68
C ASP A 394 -14.32 17.20 0.91
N LYS A 395 -15.60 17.56 1.03
CA LYS A 395 -16.70 16.61 1.23
C LYS A 395 -16.87 15.63 0.07
N ASN A 396 -16.41 15.97 -1.14
CA ASN A 396 -16.47 15.08 -2.29
C ASN A 396 -15.50 13.91 -2.18
N THR A 397 -14.51 14.03 -1.28
CA THR A 397 -13.49 13.00 -1.02
C THR A 397 -13.84 12.06 0.12
N ARG A 398 -15.08 12.09 0.62
CA ARG A 398 -15.48 11.30 1.79
C ARG A 398 -15.40 9.80 1.55
N TYR A 399 -14.73 9.08 2.45
CA TYR A 399 -14.65 7.62 2.46
C TYR A 399 -14.63 7.02 3.87
N THR A 400 -14.79 5.70 3.92
CA THR A 400 -14.61 4.89 5.13
C THR A 400 -13.25 4.20 5.10
N ASP A 401 -12.44 4.35 6.15
CA ASP A 401 -11.14 3.67 6.28
C ASP A 401 -11.29 2.18 6.64
N SER A 402 -10.17 1.44 6.67
CA SER A 402 -10.14 0.03 7.08
C SER A 402 -10.64 -0.23 8.52
N ASN A 403 -10.65 0.80 9.37
CA ASN A 403 -11.11 0.73 10.77
C ASN A 403 -12.60 1.08 10.93
N GLY A 404 -13.28 1.46 9.85
CA GLY A 404 -14.69 1.81 9.84
C GLY A 404 -15.00 3.27 10.19
N PHE A 405 -14.00 4.17 10.21
CA PHE A 405 -14.23 5.61 10.36
C PHE A 405 -14.72 6.19 9.03
N LYS A 406 -15.94 6.75 9.03
CA LYS A 406 -16.71 7.10 7.82
C LYS A 406 -16.48 8.51 7.27
N ASP A 407 -15.78 9.35 8.03
CA ASP A 407 -15.59 10.77 7.73
C ASP A 407 -14.16 11.10 7.31
N CYS A 408 -13.42 10.12 6.76
CA CYS A 408 -12.12 10.40 6.14
C CYS A 408 -12.33 11.23 4.88
N MET A 409 -11.63 12.36 4.78
CA MET A 409 -11.71 13.29 3.65
C MET A 409 -10.33 13.91 3.44
N PHE A 410 -9.95 14.17 2.20
CA PHE A 410 -8.78 14.98 1.88
C PHE A 410 -9.02 16.46 2.21
N TRP A 411 -7.94 17.22 2.27
CA TRP A 411 -8.03 18.67 2.42
C TRP A 411 -8.58 19.31 1.14
N ASP A 412 -9.44 20.31 1.30
CA ASP A 412 -9.86 21.15 0.18
C ASP A 412 -8.66 22.00 -0.26
N VAL A 413 -8.30 21.92 -1.55
CA VAL A 413 -7.20 22.67 -2.15
C VAL A 413 -7.32 24.17 -1.90
N ALA A 414 -8.54 24.71 -1.92
CA ALA A 414 -8.78 26.12 -1.65
C ALA A 414 -8.49 26.52 -0.19
N GLN A 415 -8.41 25.54 0.72
CA GLN A 415 -8.22 25.75 2.15
C GLN A 415 -6.80 25.43 2.63
N TYR A 416 -5.87 25.04 1.76
CA TYR A 416 -4.51 24.62 2.15
C TYR A 416 -3.79 25.63 3.06
N ASN A 417 -3.92 26.94 2.79
CA ASN A 417 -3.32 27.97 3.64
C ASN A 417 -3.95 28.02 5.06
N ALA A 418 -5.27 27.82 5.16
CA ALA A 418 -5.96 27.75 6.44
C ALA A 418 -5.54 26.49 7.22
N VAL A 419 -5.35 25.36 6.54
CA VAL A 419 -4.86 24.12 7.14
C VAL A 419 -3.43 24.31 7.68
N SER A 420 -2.52 24.88 6.88
CA SER A 420 -1.13 25.12 7.32
C SER A 420 -1.07 26.10 8.50
N THR A 421 -1.93 27.13 8.48
CA THR A 421 -2.07 28.08 9.60
C THR A 421 -2.59 27.41 10.86
N ALA A 422 -3.55 26.49 10.74
CA ALA A 422 -4.02 25.69 11.86
C ALA A 422 -2.89 24.81 12.41
N ILE A 423 -2.18 24.06 11.57
CA ILE A 423 -1.05 23.21 11.98
C ILE A 423 0.03 24.00 12.73
N ALA A 424 0.34 25.21 12.27
CA ALA A 424 1.31 26.10 12.89
C ALA A 424 0.91 26.55 14.32
N ASN A 425 -0.36 26.41 14.72
CA ASN A 425 -0.85 26.79 16.05
C ASN A 425 -0.43 25.78 17.14
N ASN A 426 0.86 25.85 17.48
CA ASN A 426 1.55 25.00 18.43
C ASN A 426 0.86 24.96 19.82
N ARG A 427 0.38 26.11 20.32
CA ARG A 427 -0.30 26.18 21.62
C ARG A 427 -1.61 25.40 21.65
N ARG A 428 -2.35 25.39 20.54
CA ARG A 428 -3.71 24.83 20.47
C ARG A 428 -3.72 23.33 20.16
N TYR A 429 -2.87 22.89 19.25
CA TYR A 429 -2.93 21.55 18.68
C TYR A 429 -1.72 20.67 18.97
N LYS A 430 -0.60 21.24 19.46
CA LYS A 430 0.62 20.48 19.77
C LYS A 430 1.07 19.62 18.57
N SER A 431 1.14 20.21 17.38
CA SER A 431 1.39 19.52 16.10
C SER A 431 2.85 19.09 15.90
N ALA A 432 3.50 18.60 16.96
CA ALA A 432 4.92 18.27 17.01
C ALA A 432 5.37 17.33 15.88
N PHE A 433 4.53 16.35 15.52
CA PHE A 433 4.82 15.35 14.49
C PHE A 433 4.37 15.74 13.07
N SER A 434 3.94 16.99 12.84
CA SER A 434 3.55 17.43 11.48
C SER A 434 4.73 17.44 10.50
N TYR A 435 5.97 17.48 11.00
CA TYR A 435 7.18 17.40 10.16
C TYR A 435 7.23 16.13 9.28
N LEU A 436 6.55 15.05 9.70
CA LEU A 436 6.43 13.81 8.91
C LEU A 436 5.79 14.06 7.53
N PHE A 437 5.04 15.15 7.37
CA PHE A 437 4.31 15.47 6.15
C PHE A 437 4.60 16.89 5.63
N ASN A 438 5.57 17.61 6.18
CA ASN A 438 5.81 19.03 5.86
C ASN A 438 6.43 19.29 4.47
N PHE A 439 6.63 18.25 3.66
CA PHE A 439 6.81 18.38 2.21
C PHE A 439 5.51 18.79 1.48
N ASN A 440 4.36 18.78 2.16
CA ASN A 440 3.09 19.25 1.64
C ASN A 440 2.78 20.68 2.07
N GLN A 441 2.30 21.48 1.11
CA GLN A 441 1.97 22.89 1.33
C GLN A 441 0.84 23.12 2.35
N TYR A 442 -0.10 22.18 2.49
CA TYR A 442 -1.16 22.25 3.51
C TYR A 442 -0.66 21.92 4.92
N ILE A 443 0.57 21.41 5.07
CA ILE A 443 1.21 21.16 6.37
C ILE A 443 2.11 22.34 6.75
N ASP A 444 3.01 22.69 5.84
CA ASP A 444 3.93 23.82 5.97
C ASP A 444 3.94 24.56 4.63
N TRP A 445 3.46 25.82 4.65
CA TRP A 445 3.31 26.62 3.45
C TRP A 445 4.64 26.85 2.71
N SER A 446 5.75 26.83 3.44
CA SER A 446 7.09 27.04 2.87
C SER A 446 7.71 25.77 2.29
N THR A 447 7.17 24.59 2.62
CA THR A 447 7.70 23.27 2.23
C THR A 447 9.23 23.20 2.30
N PRO A 448 9.82 23.38 3.48
CA PRO A 448 11.25 23.61 3.62
C PRO A 448 12.05 22.35 3.29
N VAL A 449 13.16 22.52 2.58
CA VAL A 449 14.06 21.42 2.19
C VAL A 449 14.74 20.80 3.42
N SER A 450 15.05 21.61 4.43
CA SER A 450 15.63 21.16 5.70
C SER A 450 14.65 21.35 6.86
N ILE A 451 14.60 20.38 7.74
CA ILE A 451 13.87 20.39 9.00
C ILE A 451 14.86 20.76 10.12
N ASN A 452 14.60 21.89 10.77
CA ASN A 452 15.33 22.35 11.94
C ASN A 452 14.83 21.60 13.19
N ILE A 453 15.72 20.82 13.81
CA ILE A 453 15.46 20.03 15.01
C ILE A 453 16.33 20.57 16.13
N ILE A 454 15.70 21.04 17.20
CA ILE A 454 16.39 21.49 18.42
C ILE A 454 16.23 20.39 19.47
N VAL A 455 17.35 19.96 20.02
CA VAL A 455 17.41 18.93 21.07
C VAL A 455 18.14 19.46 22.30
N LEU A 456 17.83 18.84 23.44
CA LEU A 456 18.58 18.98 24.67
C LEU A 456 19.54 17.79 24.80
N ARG A 457 20.84 18.05 24.88
CA ARG A 457 21.90 17.07 25.13
C ARG A 457 22.74 17.55 26.31
N ASP A 458 22.77 16.76 27.39
CA ASP A 458 23.51 17.09 28.62
C ASP A 458 23.22 18.51 29.16
N GLY A 459 21.96 18.96 29.04
CA GLY A 459 21.52 20.29 29.47
C GLY A 459 21.80 21.42 28.48
N ASN A 460 22.45 21.16 27.36
CA ASN A 460 22.72 22.15 26.31
C ASN A 460 21.72 22.01 25.16
N GLU A 461 21.21 23.15 24.68
CA GLU A 461 20.40 23.20 23.46
C GLU A 461 21.30 23.13 22.23
N LEU A 462 21.07 22.13 21.37
CA LEU A 462 21.74 21.95 20.10
C LEU A 462 20.73 22.06 18.97
N ASN A 463 21.10 22.74 17.89
CA ASN A 463 20.24 22.92 16.74
C ASN A 463 20.81 22.22 15.50
N PHE A 464 20.00 21.37 14.87
CA PHE A 464 20.38 20.55 13.73
C PHE A 464 19.48 20.85 12.53
N ALA A 465 20.09 21.18 11.40
CA ALA A 465 19.40 21.23 10.11
C ALA A 465 19.45 19.84 9.46
N VAL A 466 18.32 19.12 9.46
CA VAL A 466 18.19 17.77 8.91
C VAL A 466 17.49 17.83 7.56
N ILE A 467 18.12 17.34 6.49
CA ILE A 467 17.47 17.22 5.18
C ILE A 467 16.83 15.83 5.11
N PRO A 468 15.50 15.69 5.31
CA PRO A 468 14.84 14.39 5.31
C PRO A 468 14.87 13.74 3.91
N GLN A 469 14.66 12.43 3.87
CA GLN A 469 14.33 11.71 2.65
C GLN A 469 12.82 11.53 2.58
N ILE A 470 12.18 11.95 1.48
CA ILE A 470 10.76 11.64 1.26
C ILE A 470 10.69 10.17 0.85
N THR A 471 10.17 9.33 1.74
CA THR A 471 9.98 7.90 1.49
C THR A 471 8.54 7.67 1.08
N ALA A 472 8.31 6.86 0.04
CA ALA A 472 7.00 6.41 -0.37
C ALA A 472 7.01 4.88 -0.52
N SER A 473 5.99 4.23 0.03
CA SER A 473 5.76 2.79 -0.02
C SER A 473 4.33 2.58 -0.49
N SER A 474 4.13 1.69 -1.47
CA SER A 474 2.82 1.43 -2.07
C SER A 474 2.69 -0.07 -2.35
N HIS A 475 1.89 -0.74 -1.54
CA HIS A 475 1.61 -2.17 -1.66
C HIS A 475 0.13 -2.38 -1.89
N ILE A 476 -0.21 -3.21 -2.87
CA ILE A 476 -1.59 -3.56 -3.20
C ILE A 476 -1.69 -5.08 -3.25
N LEU A 477 -2.26 -5.67 -2.19
CA LEU A 477 -2.55 -7.09 -2.15
C LEU A 477 -3.92 -7.33 -2.78
N ALA A 478 -3.98 -8.22 -3.77
CA ALA A 478 -5.23 -8.67 -4.39
C ALA A 478 -5.48 -10.15 -4.02
N TYR A 479 -6.68 -10.46 -3.56
CA TYR A 479 -7.08 -11.82 -3.16
C TYR A 479 -8.59 -12.06 -3.29
#